data_AF-A0A6S7DJY9-F1
#
_entry.id   AF-A0A6S7DJY9-F1
#
_cell.length_a   1.000
_cell.length_b   1.000
_cell.length_c   1.000
_cell.angle_alpha   90.00
_cell.angle_beta   90.00
_cell.angle_gamma   90.00
#
_symmetry.space_group_name_H-M   'P 1'
#
loop_
_entity.id
_entity.type
_entity.pdbx_description
1 polymer ?
#
loop_
_entity_poly.entity_id
_entity_poly.type
_entity_poly.pdbx_seq_one_letter_code
_entity_poly.pdbx_strand_id
1 'polypeptide(L)' 'MEQITKNNSAMTETEQLLRTAADIAKRTFADPSEAAVLVLFKELCSERERMAWASEDRHGAAVH' A
#
# COMPACT_ATOMS: atom_id res chain seq x y z
N MET A 1 22.27 -22.87 15.84
CA MET A 1 22.42 -21.46 15.40
C MET A 1 22.24 -21.45 13.89
N GLU A 2 21.01 -21.64 13.42
CA GLU A 2 20.77 -21.95 12.01
C GLU A 2 19.81 -20.91 11.41
N GLN A 3 20.39 -20.09 10.54
CA GLN A 3 19.77 -19.44 9.40
C GLN A 3 18.71 -18.36 9.67
N ILE A 4 19.23 -17.15 9.85
CA ILE A 4 18.55 -15.86 9.75
C ILE A 4 18.25 -15.58 8.26
N THR A 5 17.45 -16.44 7.63
CA THR A 5 16.92 -16.18 6.29
C THR A 5 15.60 -15.44 6.44
N LYS A 6 15.69 -14.19 6.94
CA LYS A 6 14.62 -13.18 6.81
C LYS A 6 14.54 -12.75 5.34
N ASN A 7 14.19 -13.67 4.45
CA ASN A 7 13.92 -13.37 3.06
C ASN A 7 12.52 -12.75 2.95
N ASN A 8 12.42 -11.45 3.22
CA ASN A 8 11.84 -10.43 2.35
C ASN A 8 10.66 -10.81 1.43
N SER A 9 9.77 -11.70 1.86
CA SER A 9 8.64 -12.26 1.08
C SER A 9 7.30 -12.11 1.79
N ALA A 10 7.28 -11.41 2.92
CA ALA A 10 6.10 -11.26 3.77
C ALA A 10 5.98 -9.82 4.31
N MET A 11 6.42 -8.81 3.55
CA MET A 11 5.95 -7.46 3.84
C MET A 11 4.53 -7.40 3.30
N THR A 12 3.56 -7.46 4.21
CA THR A 12 2.15 -7.49 3.85
C THR A 12 1.81 -6.30 2.96
N GLU A 13 0.78 -6.45 2.14
CA GLU A 13 0.28 -5.38 1.27
C GLU A 13 0.04 -4.06 2.03
N THR A 14 -0.47 -4.18 3.25
CA THR A 14 -0.63 -3.08 4.21
C THR A 14 0.70 -2.39 4.53
N GLU A 15 1.76 -3.15 4.81
CA GLU A 15 3.07 -2.59 5.13
C GLU A 15 3.70 -1.87 3.93
N GLN A 16 3.51 -2.37 2.70
CA GLN A 16 3.95 -1.67 1.48
C GLN A 16 3.23 -0.33 1.28
N LEU A 17 1.91 -0.33 1.50
CA LEU A 17 1.11 0.90 1.45
C LEU A 17 1.56 1.90 2.53
N LEU A 18 1.82 1.43 3.76
CA LEU A 18 2.29 2.28 4.85
C LEU A 18 3.67 2.87 4.57
N ARG A 19 4.59 2.08 4.01
CA ARG A 19 5.93 2.56 3.62
C ARG A 19 5.84 3.61 2.52
N THR A 20 4.95 3.43 1.57
CA THR A 20 4.69 4.39 0.49
C THR A 20 4.12 5.70 1.05
N ALA A 21 3.11 5.61 1.93
CA ALA A 21 2.54 6.77 2.61
C ALA A 21 3.59 7.57 3.39
N ALA A 22 4.49 6.88 4.11
CA ALA A 22 5.55 7.52 4.88
C ALA A 22 6.61 8.20 3.99
N ASP A 23 6.94 7.63 2.82
CA ASP A 23 7.83 8.27 1.84
C ASP A 23 7.21 9.54 1.28
N ILE A 24 5.93 9.48 0.89
CA ILE A 24 5.18 10.64 0.39
C ILE A 24 5.13 11.73 1.47
N ALA A 25 4.80 11.36 2.72
CA ALA A 25 4.71 12.32 3.81
C ALA A 25 6.03 13.09 4.01
N LYS A 26 7.17 12.40 3.99
CA LYS A 26 8.51 13.00 4.13
C LYS A 26 8.88 13.95 2.99
N ARG A 27 8.33 13.71 1.79
CA ARG A 27 8.61 14.52 0.60
C ARG A 27 7.66 15.70 0.47
N THR A 28 6.44 15.56 1.00
CA THR A 28 5.38 16.57 0.89
C THR A 28 5.34 17.52 2.09
N PHE A 29 5.62 17.04 3.29
CA PHE A 29 5.54 17.82 4.52
C PHE A 29 6.92 18.12 5.10
N ALA A 30 7.13 19.35 5.54
CA ALA A 30 8.33 19.75 6.27
C ALA A 30 8.42 19.11 7.66
N ASP A 31 7.28 18.83 8.28
CA ASP A 31 7.14 18.03 9.50
C ASP A 31 6.22 16.82 9.20
N PRO A 32 6.78 15.64 8.85
CA PRO A 32 6.00 14.45 8.56
C PRO A 32 5.47 13.83 9.86
N SER A 33 4.33 14.34 10.32
CA SER A 33 3.63 13.80 11.49
C SER A 33 2.97 12.45 11.19
N GLU A 34 2.78 11.63 12.23
CA GLU A 34 2.09 10.34 12.12
C GLU A 34 0.68 10.51 11.54
N ALA A 35 -0.02 11.58 11.91
CA ALA A 35 -1.33 11.91 11.37
C ALA A 35 -1.30 12.09 9.84
N ALA A 36 -0.30 12.79 9.30
CA ALA A 36 -0.16 12.98 7.86
C ALA A 36 0.11 11.66 7.12
N VAL A 37 0.93 10.79 7.70
CA VAL A 37 1.18 9.44 7.15
C VAL A 37 -0.10 8.61 7.15
N LEU A 38 -0.87 8.63 8.24
CA LEU A 38 -2.12 7.88 8.34
C LEU A 38 -3.20 8.37 7.38
N VAL A 39 -3.27 9.68 7.11
CA VAL A 39 -4.16 10.26 6.10
C VAL A 39 -3.79 9.74 4.70
N LEU A 40 -2.50 9.83 4.33
CA LEU A 40 -2.01 9.32 3.04
C LEU A 40 -2.21 7.81 2.90
N PHE A 41 -2.00 7.07 3.98
CA PHE A 41 -2.22 5.63 4.01
C PHE A 41 -3.69 5.26 3.76
N LYS A 42 -4.64 5.99 4.39
CA LYS A 42 -6.07 5.80 4.14
C LYS A 42 -6.44 6.08 2.70
N GLU A 43 -5.94 7.17 2.13
CA GLU A 43 -6.16 7.52 0.72
C GLU A 43 -5.68 6.40 -0.20
N LEU A 44 -4.44 5.93 -0.01
CA LEU A 44 -3.86 4.83 -0.78
C LEU A 44 -4.64 3.51 -0.63
N CYS A 45 -5.16 3.22 0.57
CA CYS A 45 -6.02 2.05 0.80
C CYS A 45 -7.33 2.18 0.02
N SER A 46 -8.02 3.31 0.12
CA SER A 46 -9.28 3.56 -0.58
C SER A 46 -9.13 3.65 -2.10
N GLU A 47 -8.01 4.17 -2.60
CA GLU A 47 -7.66 4.10 -4.02
C GLU A 47 -7.45 2.66 -4.47
N ARG A 48 -6.76 1.85 -3.66
CA ARG A 48 -6.52 0.45 -3.99
C ARG A 48 -7.79 -0.39 -3.93
N GLU A 49 -8.64 -0.18 -2.95
CA GLU A 49 -9.95 -0.82 -2.88
C GLU A 49 -10.77 -0.49 -4.14
N ARG A 50 -10.81 0.78 -4.57
CA ARG A 50 -11.46 1.14 -5.83
C ARG A 50 -10.84 0.45 -7.06
N MET A 51 -9.52 0.34 -7.13
CA MET A 51 -8.82 -0.33 -8.23
C MET A 51 -8.97 -1.86 -8.19
N ALA A 52 -9.06 -2.46 -7.01
CA ALA A 52 -9.31 -3.89 -6.84
C ALA A 52 -10.69 -4.25 -7.40
N TRP A 53 -11.72 -3.47 -7.05
CA TRP A 53 -13.07 -3.64 -7.59
C TRP A 53 -13.13 -3.40 -9.11
N ALA A 54 -12.40 -2.40 -9.62
CA ALA A 54 -12.29 -2.17 -11.07
C ALA A 54 -11.47 -3.24 -11.82
N SER A 55 -10.62 -3.99 -11.12
CA SER A 55 -9.83 -5.10 -11.68
C SER A 55 -10.61 -6.42 -11.69
N GLU A 56 -11.57 -6.60 -10.78
CA GLU A 56 -12.51 -7.72 -10.78
C GLU A 56 -13.51 -7.63 -11.95
N ASP A 57 -13.99 -6.43 -12.29
CA ASP A 57 -14.90 -6.20 -13.44
C ASP A 57 -14.25 -6.54 -14.79
N ARG A 58 -12.94 -6.30 -14.94
CA ARG A 58 -12.20 -6.65 -16.17
C ARG A 58 -11.92 -8.15 -16.36
N HIS A 59 -12.05 -8.97 -15.32
CA HIS A 59 -11.95 -10.43 -15.46
C HIS A 59 -13.28 -11.10 -15.83
N GLY A 60 -14.41 -10.37 -15.75
CA GLY A 60 -15.74 -10.86 -16.17
C GLY A 60 -16.09 -10.59 -17.64
N ALA A 61 -15.43 -9.63 -18.29
CA ALA A 61 -15.73 -9.18 -19.65
C ALA A 61 -14.94 -9.91 -20.76
N ALA A 62 -14.65 -11.20 -20.58
CA ALA A 62 -14.03 -12.05 -21.60
C ALA A 62 -14.76 -13.40 -21.72
N VAL A 63 -16.07 -13.37 -21.94
CA VAL A 63 -16.82 -14.51 -22.50
C VAL A 63 -17.78 -13.99 -23.57
N HIS A 64 -17.44 -14.23 -24.83
CA HIS A 64 -18.37 -14.22 -25.97
C HIS A 64 -18.04 -15.41 -26.86
#